data_AF-A0A414UL78-F1
#
_entry.id   AF-A0A414UL78-F1
#
_cell.length_a   1.000
_cell.length_b   1.000
_cell.length_c   1.000
_cell.angle_alpha   90.00
_cell.angle_beta   90.00
_cell.angle_gamma   90.00
#
_symmetry.space_group_name_H-M   'P 1'
#
loop_
_entity.id
_entity.type
_entity.pdbx_description
1 polymer ?
#
loop_
_entity_poly.entity_id
_entity_poly.type
_entity_poly.pdbx_seq_one_letter_code
_entity_poly.pdbx_strand_id
1 'polypeptide(L)'
;KQLLLETDKWLRRRIRMCICKSWKRVKTRIANLVRCGMDKYRAYMWGNSRLGYWRVADSPILKMAISNDSLRKTGCVTLMGSYLEWHPK
;
A
#
# COMPACT_ATOMS: atom_id res chain seq x y z
N LYS A 1 23.16 -3.48 -4.56
CA LYS A 1 21.80 -3.82 -4.06
C LYS A 1 20.95 -2.60 -3.66
N GLN A 2 21.53 -1.41 -3.46
CA GLN A 2 20.78 -0.22 -3.01
C GLN A 2 19.74 0.29 -4.04
N LEU A 3 20.11 0.32 -5.33
CA LEU A 3 19.19 0.67 -6.42
C LEU A 3 17.90 -0.16 -6.39
N LEU A 4 18.03 -1.49 -6.27
CA LEU A 4 16.90 -2.42 -6.16
C LEU A 4 15.95 -2.08 -5.01
N LEU A 5 16.51 -1.76 -3.83
CA LEU A 5 15.72 -1.41 -2.65
C LEU A 5 14.96 -0.10 -2.82
N GLU A 6 15.58 0.90 -3.47
CA GLU A 6 14.96 2.18 -3.77
C GLU A 6 13.83 2.03 -4.78
N THR A 7 14.09 1.34 -5.90
CA THR A 7 13.07 1.04 -6.91
C THR A 7 11.89 0.28 -6.32
N ASP A 8 12.15 -0.70 -5.45
CA ASP A 8 11.10 -1.48 -4.78
C ASP A 8 10.27 -0.65 -3.78
N LYS A 9 10.87 0.36 -3.12
CA LYS A 9 10.10 1.34 -2.32
C LYS A 9 9.14 2.15 -3.20
N TRP A 10 9.61 2.65 -4.35
CA TRP A 10 8.79 3.39 -5.31
C TRP A 10 7.66 2.53 -5.89
N LEU A 11 7.96 1.27 -6.25
CA LEU A 11 6.98 0.32 -6.75
C LEU A 11 5.86 0.05 -5.74
N ARG A 12 6.20 -0.23 -4.48
CA ARG A 12 5.20 -0.44 -3.43
C ARG A 12 4.32 0.79 -3.20
N ARG A 13 4.88 2.00 -3.25
CA ARG A 13 4.09 3.24 -3.17
C ARG A 13 3.12 3.36 -4.35
N ARG A 14 3.57 3.00 -5.55
CA ARG A 14 2.72 2.99 -6.76
C ARG A 14 1.57 1.99 -6.64
N ILE A 15 1.84 0.78 -6.15
CA ILE A 15 0.80 -0.24 -5.91
C ILE A 15 -0.23 0.28 -4.90
N ARG A 16 0.20 0.85 -3.77
CA ARG A 16 -0.71 1.47 -2.78
C ARG A 16 -1.58 2.56 -3.40
N MET A 17 -1.00 3.40 -4.24
CA MET A 17 -1.74 4.43 -4.97
C MET A 17 -2.81 3.81 -5.87
N CYS A 18 -2.47 2.76 -6.63
CA CYS A 18 -3.43 2.05 -7.50
C CYS A 18 -4.58 1.46 -6.67
N ILE A 19 -4.29 0.78 -5.56
CA ILE A 19 -5.32 0.26 -4.64
C ILE A 19 -6.22 1.39 -4.13
N CYS A 20 -5.63 2.50 -3.69
CA CYS A 20 -6.38 3.64 -3.18
C CYS A 20 -7.25 4.32 -4.26
N LYS A 21 -6.80 4.29 -5.53
CA LYS A 21 -7.56 4.76 -6.69
C LYS A 21 -8.71 3.82 -7.04
N SER A 22 -8.53 2.50 -6.89
CA SER A 22 -9.60 1.51 -7.00
C SER A 22 -10.68 1.72 -5.93
N TRP A 23 -10.32 2.24 -4.75
CA TRP A 23 -11.25 2.69 -3.72
C TRP A 23 -11.81 4.10 -4.00
N LYS A 24 -12.38 4.29 -5.20
CA LYS A 24 -12.86 5.58 -5.71
C LYS A 24 -13.92 6.21 -4.81
N ARG A 25 -14.86 5.41 -4.29
CA ARG A 25 -15.94 5.88 -3.43
C ARG A 25 -15.48 5.93 -1.96
N VAL A 26 -15.79 7.02 -1.27
CA VAL A 26 -15.46 7.23 0.15
C VAL A 26 -15.98 6.09 1.03
N LYS A 27 -17.24 5.67 0.84
CA LYS A 27 -17.83 4.53 1.57
C LYS A 27 -17.00 3.26 1.43
N THR A 28 -16.58 2.94 0.20
CA THR A 28 -15.73 1.78 -0.10
C THR A 28 -14.34 1.90 0.52
N ARG A 29 -13.76 3.11 0.49
CA ARG A 29 -12.46 3.38 1.11
C ARG A 29 -12.51 3.15 2.62
N ILE A 30 -13.50 3.70 3.30
CA ILE A 30 -13.69 3.52 4.74
C ILE A 30 -13.87 2.04 5.08
N ALA A 31 -14.77 1.33 4.37
CA ALA A 31 -15.01 -0.09 4.60
C ALA A 31 -13.75 -0.94 4.41
N ASN A 32 -12.95 -0.66 3.37
CA ASN A 32 -11.69 -1.37 3.14
C ASN A 32 -10.62 -1.05 4.18
N LEU A 33 -10.50 0.21 4.62
CA LEU A 33 -9.57 0.58 5.69
C LEU A 33 -9.92 -0.14 7.00
N VAL A 34 -11.20 -0.24 7.35
CA VAL A 34 -11.66 -1.03 8.51
C VAL A 34 -11.34 -2.51 8.33
N ARG A 35 -11.56 -3.08 7.14
CA ARG A 35 -11.20 -4.47 6.83
C ARG A 35 -9.70 -4.74 6.93
N CYS A 36 -8.87 -3.73 6.68
CA CYS A 36 -7.43 -3.77 6.89
C CYS A 36 -7.01 -3.62 8.38
N GLY A 37 -7.95 -3.63 9.32
CA GLY A 37 -7.68 -3.58 10.76
C GLY A 37 -7.57 -2.17 11.34
N MET A 38 -7.96 -1.12 10.61
CA MET A 38 -8.05 0.21 11.19
C MET A 38 -9.30 0.39 12.04
N ASP A 39 -9.16 1.13 13.14
CA ASP A 39 -10.28 1.67 13.89
C ASP A 39 -11.22 2.48 12.96
N LYS A 40 -12.53 2.39 13.23
CA LYS A 40 -13.59 3.06 12.46
C LYS A 40 -13.42 4.57 12.43
N TYR A 41 -13.02 5.20 13.55
CA TYR A 41 -12.86 6.65 13.62
C TYR A 41 -11.71 7.14 12.72
N ARG A 42 -10.55 6.49 12.81
CA ARG A 42 -9.40 6.74 11.93
C ARG A 42 -9.74 6.44 10.48
N ALA A 43 -10.44 5.34 10.19
CA ALA A 43 -10.87 5.02 8.84
C ALA A 43 -11.79 6.10 8.25
N TYR A 44 -12.69 6.67 9.05
CA TYR A 44 -13.56 7.78 8.64
C TYR A 44 -12.77 9.05 8.34
N MET A 45 -11.84 9.46 9.22
CA MET A 45 -11.00 10.64 9.00
C MET A 45 -10.19 10.53 7.70
N TRP A 46 -9.58 9.38 7.46
CA TRP A 46 -8.71 9.18 6.28
C TRP A 46 -9.50 8.84 5.00
N GLY A 47 -10.64 8.19 5.15
CA GLY A 47 -11.57 7.91 4.06
C GLY A 47 -12.06 9.18 3.38
N ASN A 48 -12.34 10.22 4.18
CA ASN A 48 -12.85 11.53 3.74
C ASN A 48 -11.75 12.54 3.38
N SER A 49 -10.47 12.14 3.45
CA SER A 49 -9.37 13.05 3.16
C SER A 49 -9.42 13.54 1.71
N ARG A 50 -9.23 14.86 1.52
CA ARG A 50 -9.11 15.52 0.20
C ARG A 50 -7.69 15.45 -0.39
N LEU A 51 -6.78 14.72 0.25
CA LEU A 51 -5.41 14.58 -0.23
C LEU A 51 -5.38 13.75 -1.52
N GLY A 52 -4.53 14.14 -2.46
CA GLY A 52 -4.33 13.40 -3.71
C GLY A 52 -3.78 11.99 -3.46
N TYR A 53 -4.09 11.04 -4.35
CA TYR A 53 -3.76 9.62 -4.19
C TYR A 53 -2.27 9.35 -3.92
N TRP A 54 -1.37 10.13 -4.53
CA TRP A 54 0.08 9.98 -4.33
C TRP A 54 0.53 10.34 -2.92
N ARG A 55 -0.09 11.35 -2.32
CA ARG A 55 0.18 11.79 -0.94
C ARG A 55 -0.40 10.80 0.05
N VAL A 56 -1.60 10.30 -0.23
CA VAL A 56 -2.26 9.27 0.59
C VAL A 56 -1.45 7.96 0.57
N ALA A 57 -0.91 7.53 -0.57
CA ALA A 57 -0.12 6.32 -0.71
C ALA A 57 1.18 6.28 0.12
N ASP A 58 1.69 7.44 0.52
CA ASP A 58 2.89 7.58 1.35
C ASP A 58 2.60 7.86 2.82
N SER A 59 1.33 8.09 3.15
CA SER A 59 0.90 8.31 4.52
C SER A 59 1.22 7.09 5.38
N PRO A 60 1.59 7.28 6.66
CA PRO A 60 1.79 6.18 7.60
C PRO A 60 0.57 5.25 7.68
N ILE A 61 -0.62 5.82 7.49
CA ILE A 61 -1.88 5.10 7.63
C ILE A 61 -2.14 4.13 6.48
N LEU A 62 -1.84 4.53 5.24
CA LEU A 62 -1.89 3.57 4.15
C LEU A 62 -0.76 2.55 4.20
N LYS A 63 0.41 2.91 4.75
CA LYS A 63 1.49 1.95 4.98
C LYS A 63 1.12 0.91 6.04
N MET A 64 0.35 1.29 7.06
CA MET A 64 -0.19 0.35 8.05
C MET A 64 -1.31 -0.51 7.44
N ALA A 65 -2.30 0.11 6.79
CA ALA A 65 -3.44 -0.61 6.21
C ALA A 65 -3.02 -1.55 5.07
N ILE A 66 -2.06 -1.12 4.25
CA ILE A 66 -1.48 -1.88 3.14
C ILE A 66 0.01 -2.09 3.44
N SER A 67 0.25 -2.96 4.43
CA SER A 67 1.60 -3.32 4.86
C SER A 67 2.35 -4.10 3.78
N ASN A 68 3.67 -4.08 3.84
CA ASN A 68 4.49 -4.86 2.90
C ASN A 68 4.17 -6.35 2.98
N ASP A 69 3.82 -6.86 4.18
CA ASP A 69 3.38 -8.24 4.35
C ASP A 69 2.05 -8.53 3.68
N SER A 70 1.08 -7.62 3.74
CA SER A 70 -0.20 -7.77 3.05
C SER A 70 0.00 -7.82 1.53
N LEU A 71 0.87 -6.97 0.99
CA LEU A 71 1.22 -6.97 -0.43
C LEU A 71 1.87 -8.30 -0.84
N ARG A 72 2.83 -8.78 -0.06
CA ARG A 72 3.48 -10.08 -0.30
C ARG A 72 2.49 -11.24 -0.27
N LYS A 73 1.58 -11.28 0.70
CA LYS A 73 0.51 -12.30 0.79
C LYS A 73 -0.48 -12.26 -0.38
N THR A 74 -0.66 -11.09 -0.99
CA THR A 74 -1.55 -10.91 -2.15
C THR A 74 -0.88 -11.33 -3.46
N GLY A 75 0.35 -11.84 -3.42
CA GLY A 75 1.13 -12.20 -4.60
C GLY A 75 1.74 -11.01 -5.32
N CYS A 76 1.76 -9.81 -4.71
CA CYS A 76 2.54 -8.71 -5.26
C CYS A 76 4.02 -9.03 -5.07
N VAL A 77 4.66 -9.43 -6.16
CA VAL A 77 6.07 -9.77 -6.21
C VAL A 77 6.89 -8.50 -5.92
N THR A 78 7.72 -8.56 -4.89
CA THR A 78 8.72 -7.52 -4.61
C THR A 78 9.92 -7.73 -5.52
N LEU A 79 10.48 -6.65 -6.06
CA LEU A 79 11.62 -6.74 -6.99
C LEU A 79 12.81 -7.46 -6.34
N MET A 80 13.02 -7.22 -5.05
CA MET A 80 14.06 -7.88 -4.25
C MET A 80 13.78 -9.38 -4.08
N GLY A 81 12.52 -9.78 -3.94
CA GLY A 81 12.12 -11.19 -3.84
C GLY A 81 12.47 -11.95 -5.12
N SER A 82 12.09 -11.41 -6.28
CA SER A 82 12.48 -12.00 -7.57
C SER A 82 13.99 -12.05 -7.75
N TYR A 83 14.71 -10.99 -7.39
CA TYR A 83 16.17 -10.99 -7.53
C TYR A 83 16.84 -12.11 -6.71
N LEU A 84 16.35 -12.38 -5.50
CA LEU A 84 16.87 -13.45 -4.63
C LEU A 84 16.52 -14.85 -5.14
N GLU A 85 15.36 -15.00 -5.79
CA GLU A 85 14.93 -16.26 -6.42
C GLU A 85 15.81 -16.61 -7.62
N TRP A 86 16.15 -15.63 -8.45
CA TRP A 86 16.98 -15.82 -9.64
C TRP A 86 18.47 -15.96 -9.33
N HIS A 87 18.93 -15.41 -8.21
CA HIS A 87 20.31 -15.52 -7.74
C HIS A 87 20.35 -16.13 -6.33
N PRO A 88 20.08 -17.44 -6.20
CA PRO A 88 20.29 -18.15 -4.95
C PRO A 88 21.79 -18.11 -4.59
N LYS A 89 22.08 -17.99 -3.30
CA LYS A 89 23.46 -17.96 -2.79
C LYS A 89 24.21 -19.24 -3.07
#